data_AF-A0A833SCM1-F1
#
_entry.id   AF-A0A833SCM1-F1
#
_cell.length_a   1.000
_cell.length_b   1.000
_cell.length_c   1.000
_cell.angle_alpha   90.00
_cell.angle_beta   90.00
_cell.angle_gamma   90.00
#
_symmetry.space_group_name_H-M   'P 1'
#
loop_
_entity.id
_entity.type
_entity.pdbx_description
1 polymer ?
#
loop_
_entity_poly.entity_id
_entity_poly.type
_entity_poly.pdbx_seq_one_letter_code
_entity_poly.pdbx_strand_id
1 'polypeptide(L)'
;MESNEAQVKSKSIKAYDNWEECDNPEKLKSIRNDQNAIHMESLAIRERILGQHNPKVPHHIIFRGAVFADSARFDRCIDLWLHALYLKQLNNISVVKDLLRFAQVFSQMIHVGVALDFSQVLSILEACVTELGRNKSKLNNPDSEEDIEQYIEEIESNITTTLYILTILTKLLTLNESRYEEQDKNKAYQLVHKLCALQLHLKDGQTLLHLAVNAATLVDDFHTNHVCNFKMKRNLKFSFCSLCNIFPCAATAKLLICCGADVNAMDNERNTPLHVIVSYREPISDFMTLHSIIMDLIEAGAHMDTVNSNGKTPYDAVTTVTSLSYLYTGVAEIILRTQTKLSLKCMAAKVVNAYNLSYCGNVPRSLESFIELHGPGFHQS
;
A
#
# COMPACT_ATOMS: atom_id res chain seq x y z
N MET A 1 51.24 7.92 -31.00
CA MET A 1 50.52 8.67 -29.95
C MET A 1 49.71 7.66 -29.18
N GLU A 2 50.29 7.21 -28.07
CA GLU A 2 49.70 6.27 -27.14
C GLU A 2 48.49 6.88 -26.42
N SER A 3 47.47 6.03 -26.26
CA SER A 3 46.52 5.91 -25.15
C SER A 3 45.98 7.18 -24.48
N ASN A 4 44.67 7.38 -24.67
CA ASN A 4 43.76 7.64 -23.55
C ASN A 4 42.39 7.02 -23.86
N GLU A 5 42.36 5.69 -24.11
CA GLU A 5 41.16 4.92 -23.82
C GLU A 5 41.10 4.81 -22.29
N ALA A 6 40.41 5.74 -21.65
CA ALA A 6 40.02 5.59 -20.26
C ALA A 6 39.19 4.30 -20.20
N GLN A 7 39.81 3.22 -19.74
CA GLN A 7 39.16 1.99 -19.33
C GLN A 7 38.11 2.38 -18.28
N VAL A 8 36.87 2.59 -18.71
CA VAL A 8 35.72 2.76 -17.82
C VAL A 8 35.54 1.40 -17.16
N LYS A 9 36.29 1.14 -16.09
CA LYS A 9 36.06 -0.01 -15.24
C LYS A 9 34.62 0.10 -14.74
N SER A 10 33.81 -0.84 -15.22
CA SER A 10 32.42 -1.02 -14.83
C SER A 10 32.33 -0.99 -13.31
N LYS A 11 31.56 -0.05 -12.74
CA LYS A 11 31.33 -0.01 -11.29
C LYS A 11 30.60 -1.30 -10.94
N SER A 12 31.20 -2.11 -10.07
CA SER A 12 30.62 -3.38 -9.63
C SER A 12 29.22 -3.14 -9.02
N ILE A 13 28.24 -3.91 -9.49
CA ILE A 13 26.82 -3.78 -9.09
C ILE A 13 26.50 -4.92 -8.12
N LYS A 14 26.10 -4.57 -6.89
CA LYS A 14 25.75 -5.55 -5.84
C LYS A 14 24.72 -6.58 -6.31
N ALA A 15 23.70 -6.14 -7.05
CA ALA A 15 22.66 -7.02 -7.57
C ALA A 15 23.21 -8.13 -8.47
N TYR A 16 24.31 -7.88 -9.18
CA TYR A 16 24.99 -8.86 -10.02
C TYR A 16 26.08 -9.63 -9.26
N ASP A 17 25.95 -9.87 -7.96
CA ASP A 17 27.00 -10.51 -7.14
C ASP A 17 28.33 -9.73 -7.14
N ASN A 18 28.25 -8.41 -7.34
CA ASN A 18 29.43 -7.57 -7.54
C ASN A 18 30.32 -8.07 -8.71
N TRP A 19 29.71 -8.69 -9.73
CA TRP A 19 30.41 -9.31 -10.84
C TRP A 19 31.32 -8.33 -11.58
N GLU A 20 32.57 -8.73 -11.77
CA GLU A 20 33.54 -8.03 -12.59
C GLU A 20 33.57 -8.67 -13.98
N GLU A 21 33.31 -7.86 -15.01
CA GLU A 21 33.30 -8.32 -16.41
C GLU A 21 34.63 -8.96 -16.80
N CYS A 22 34.55 -10.03 -17.60
CA CYS A 22 35.71 -10.76 -18.08
C CYS A 22 36.55 -9.86 -19.01
N ASP A 23 37.77 -9.54 -18.59
CA ASP A 23 38.72 -8.71 -19.35
C ASP A 23 39.54 -9.50 -20.39
N ASN A 24 39.47 -10.83 -20.37
CA ASN A 24 40.23 -11.69 -21.26
C ASN A 24 39.47 -13.00 -21.62
N PRO A 25 39.79 -13.60 -22.79
CA PRO A 25 39.10 -14.80 -23.26
C PRO A 25 39.36 -16.04 -22.40
N GLU A 26 40.41 -16.07 -21.58
CA GLU A 26 40.66 -17.20 -20.66
C GLU A 26 39.70 -17.18 -19.47
N LYS A 27 39.47 -16.01 -18.87
CA LYS A 27 38.43 -15.81 -17.84
C LYS A 27 37.05 -16.16 -18.38
N LEU A 28 36.72 -15.74 -19.61
CA LEU A 28 35.45 -16.12 -20.24
C LEU A 28 35.34 -17.64 -20.45
N LYS A 29 36.42 -18.32 -20.83
CA LYS A 29 36.43 -19.79 -20.94
C LYS A 29 36.30 -20.48 -19.58
N SER A 30 36.78 -19.86 -18.50
CA SER A 30 36.69 -20.42 -17.14
C SER A 30 35.25 -20.52 -16.65
N ILE A 31 34.38 -19.58 -17.04
CA ILE A 31 32.97 -19.55 -16.64
C ILE A 31 32.05 -20.35 -17.58
N ARG A 32 32.57 -20.99 -18.63
CA ARG A 32 31.76 -21.65 -19.69
C ARG A 32 30.73 -22.67 -19.18
N ASN A 33 31.00 -23.30 -18.05
CA ASN A 33 30.15 -24.33 -17.44
C ASN A 33 29.34 -23.80 -16.26
N ASP A 34 29.60 -22.56 -15.83
CA ASP A 34 28.84 -21.90 -14.77
C ASP A 34 27.76 -21.03 -15.41
N GLN A 35 26.55 -21.59 -15.45
CA GLN A 35 25.39 -20.91 -16.01
C GLN A 35 25.09 -19.60 -15.26
N ASN A 36 25.31 -19.53 -13.95
CA ASN A 36 25.05 -18.31 -13.19
C ASN A 36 26.04 -17.20 -13.55
N ALA A 37 27.33 -17.52 -13.60
CA ALA A 37 28.39 -16.60 -14.02
C ALA A 37 28.13 -16.03 -15.42
N ILE A 38 27.74 -16.86 -16.39
CA ILE A 38 27.42 -16.42 -17.75
C ILE A 38 26.25 -15.43 -17.74
N HIS A 39 25.22 -15.67 -16.92
CA HIS A 39 24.10 -14.74 -16.81
C HIS A 39 24.49 -13.43 -16.13
N MET A 40 25.32 -13.45 -15.07
CA MET A 40 25.81 -12.23 -14.41
C MET A 40 26.71 -11.41 -15.34
N GLU A 41 27.63 -12.06 -16.06
CA GLU A 41 28.46 -11.46 -17.11
C GLU A 41 27.57 -10.78 -18.17
N SER A 42 26.55 -11.49 -18.66
CA SER A 42 25.63 -10.96 -19.68
C SER A 42 24.86 -9.73 -19.19
N LEU A 43 24.40 -9.71 -17.94
CA LEU A 43 23.70 -8.56 -17.35
C LEU A 43 24.64 -7.36 -17.15
N ALA A 44 25.84 -7.60 -16.63
CA ALA A 44 26.85 -6.56 -16.44
C ALA A 44 27.26 -5.89 -17.75
N ILE A 45 27.60 -6.69 -18.78
CA ILE A 45 27.91 -6.20 -20.13
C ILE A 45 26.76 -5.37 -20.68
N ARG A 46 25.53 -5.88 -20.54
CA ARG A 46 24.34 -5.22 -21.10
C ARG A 46 24.10 -3.85 -20.47
N GLU A 47 24.16 -3.74 -19.14
CA GLU A 47 23.97 -2.46 -18.45
C GLU A 47 25.10 -1.48 -18.75
N ARG A 48 26.35 -1.95 -18.85
CA ARG A 48 27.48 -1.10 -19.25
C ARG A 48 27.32 -0.55 -20.67
N ILE A 49 26.92 -1.39 -21.64
CA ILE A 49 26.79 -0.98 -23.05
C ILE A 49 25.58 -0.08 -23.26
N LEU A 50 24.42 -0.46 -22.72
CA LEU A 50 23.18 0.30 -22.93
C LEU A 50 23.06 1.52 -22.01
N GLY A 51 23.74 1.50 -20.87
CA GLY A 51 23.66 2.53 -19.84
C GLY A 51 22.42 2.41 -18.95
N GLN A 52 22.48 3.02 -17.76
CA GLN A 52 21.40 3.00 -16.77
C GLN A 52 20.13 3.73 -17.21
N HIS A 53 20.25 4.65 -18.18
CA HIS A 53 19.12 5.42 -18.71
C HIS A 53 18.35 4.70 -19.83
N ASN A 54 18.68 3.45 -20.13
CA ASN A 54 18.03 2.71 -21.20
C ASN A 54 16.85 1.88 -20.68
N PRO A 55 15.62 2.11 -21.16
CA PRO A 55 14.41 1.44 -20.67
C PRO A 55 14.40 -0.08 -20.94
N LYS A 56 15.29 -0.60 -21.81
CA LYS A 56 15.40 -2.03 -22.13
C LYS A 56 16.28 -2.81 -21.15
N VAL A 57 17.05 -2.16 -20.29
CA VAL A 57 17.93 -2.82 -19.32
C VAL A 57 17.12 -3.58 -18.24
N PRO A 58 16.10 -2.98 -17.59
CA PRO A 58 15.37 -3.63 -16.50
C PRO A 58 14.73 -4.98 -16.87
N HIS A 59 14.26 -5.14 -18.11
CA HIS A 59 13.51 -6.33 -18.53
C HIS A 59 14.29 -7.65 -18.30
N HIS A 60 15.58 -7.67 -18.65
CA HIS A 60 16.40 -8.88 -18.52
C HIS A 60 16.80 -9.17 -17.08
N ILE A 61 16.96 -8.12 -16.27
CA ILE A 61 17.24 -8.24 -14.83
C ILE A 61 16.03 -8.85 -14.12
N ILE A 62 14.82 -8.35 -14.43
CA ILE A 62 13.56 -8.89 -13.90
C ILE A 62 13.41 -10.36 -14.27
N PHE A 63 13.63 -10.72 -15.53
CA PHE A 63 13.53 -12.10 -15.99
C PHE A 63 14.51 -13.01 -15.25
N ARG A 64 15.76 -12.59 -15.07
CA ARG A 64 16.74 -13.37 -14.29
C ARG A 64 16.31 -13.53 -12.83
N GLY A 65 15.75 -12.49 -12.22
CA GLY A 65 15.19 -12.57 -10.87
C GLY A 65 14.04 -13.57 -10.77
N ALA A 66 13.16 -13.63 -11.77
CA ALA A 66 12.07 -14.63 -11.82
C ALA A 66 12.60 -16.07 -11.84
N VAL A 67 13.66 -16.35 -12.61
CA VAL A 67 14.31 -17.68 -12.61
C VAL A 67 14.85 -18.05 -11.22
N PHE A 68 15.36 -17.08 -10.46
CA PHE A 68 15.77 -17.31 -9.07
C PHE A 68 14.58 -17.55 -8.14
N ALA A 69 13.47 -16.81 -8.30
CA ALA A 69 12.25 -17.04 -7.54
C ALA A 69 11.69 -18.46 -7.76
N ASP A 70 11.66 -18.93 -9.02
CA ASP A 70 11.23 -20.30 -9.36
C ASP A 70 12.13 -21.37 -8.72
N SER A 71 13.39 -21.03 -8.50
CA SER A 71 14.38 -21.88 -7.82
C SER A 71 14.39 -21.69 -6.30
N ALA A 72 13.40 -20.98 -5.73
CA ALA A 72 13.30 -20.59 -4.32
C ALA A 72 14.50 -19.79 -3.76
N ARG A 73 15.29 -19.17 -4.65
CA ARG A 73 16.39 -18.25 -4.32
C ARG A 73 15.88 -16.82 -4.23
N PHE A 74 15.03 -16.58 -3.23
CA PHE A 74 14.37 -15.29 -3.03
C PHE A 74 15.36 -14.15 -2.75
N ASP A 75 16.47 -14.44 -2.06
CA ASP A 75 17.57 -13.52 -1.79
C ASP A 75 18.07 -12.84 -3.07
N ARG A 76 18.46 -13.64 -4.07
CA ARG A 76 19.00 -13.14 -5.35
C ARG A 76 17.93 -12.54 -6.23
N CYS A 77 16.70 -13.07 -6.17
CA CYS A 77 15.56 -12.49 -6.87
C CYS A 77 15.31 -11.04 -6.41
N ILE A 78 15.23 -10.82 -5.10
CA ILE A 78 14.93 -9.50 -4.51
C ILE A 78 16.03 -8.50 -4.84
N ASP A 79 17.31 -8.89 -4.74
CA ASP A 79 18.45 -8.02 -5.11
C ASP A 79 18.36 -7.55 -6.57
N LEU A 80 18.07 -8.47 -7.51
CA LEU A 80 17.94 -8.14 -8.93
C LEU A 80 16.72 -7.26 -9.20
N TRP A 81 15.58 -7.60 -8.60
CA TRP A 81 14.35 -6.83 -8.79
C TRP A 81 14.46 -5.43 -8.17
N LEU A 82 15.16 -5.26 -7.04
CA LEU A 82 15.39 -3.95 -6.42
C LEU A 82 16.23 -3.07 -7.34
N HIS A 83 17.26 -3.63 -7.98
CA HIS A 83 18.06 -2.90 -8.97
C HIS A 83 17.25 -2.55 -10.21
N ALA A 84 16.43 -3.48 -10.71
CA ALA A 84 15.55 -3.21 -11.85
C ALA A 84 14.50 -2.12 -11.53
N LEU A 85 13.95 -2.13 -10.31
CA LEU A 85 13.01 -1.14 -9.81
C LEU A 85 13.68 0.24 -9.74
N TYR A 86 14.90 0.32 -9.19
CA TYR A 86 15.69 1.54 -9.17
C TYR A 86 15.92 2.10 -10.59
N LEU A 87 16.35 1.26 -11.54
CA LEU A 87 16.55 1.68 -12.92
C LEU A 87 15.25 2.17 -13.58
N LYS A 88 14.12 1.53 -13.31
CA LYS A 88 12.81 2.00 -13.82
C LYS A 88 12.42 3.34 -13.22
N GLN A 89 12.57 3.52 -11.92
CA GLN A 89 12.28 4.79 -11.26
C GLN A 89 13.18 5.92 -11.77
N LEU A 90 14.47 5.64 -12.00
CA LEU A 90 15.42 6.58 -12.58
C LEU A 90 15.05 7.02 -13.99
N ASN A 91 14.37 6.16 -14.75
CA ASN A 91 13.89 6.44 -16.11
C ASN A 91 12.43 6.92 -16.18
N ASN A 92 11.78 7.19 -15.06
CA ASN A 92 10.38 7.63 -15.00
C ASN A 92 9.39 6.64 -15.67
N ILE A 93 9.71 5.34 -15.63
CA ILE A 93 8.88 4.26 -16.18
C ILE A 93 7.94 3.75 -15.08
N SER A 94 6.68 3.47 -15.44
CA SER A 94 5.70 2.85 -14.54
C SER A 94 6.21 1.54 -13.92
N VAL A 95 6.08 1.44 -12.60
CA VAL A 95 6.54 0.30 -11.78
C VAL A 95 5.40 -0.51 -11.17
N VAL A 96 4.15 -0.26 -11.58
CA VAL A 96 2.94 -0.93 -11.03
C VAL A 96 3.10 -2.45 -10.97
N LYS A 97 3.52 -3.05 -12.10
CA LYS A 97 3.72 -4.51 -12.20
C LYS A 97 4.89 -5.01 -11.36
N ASP A 98 5.90 -4.18 -11.11
CA ASP A 98 7.09 -4.56 -10.35
C ASP A 98 6.81 -4.54 -8.85
N LEU A 99 6.16 -3.48 -8.35
CA LEU A 99 5.70 -3.40 -6.96
C LEU A 99 4.78 -4.58 -6.61
N LEU A 100 3.86 -4.92 -7.51
CA LEU A 100 2.98 -6.06 -7.32
C LEU A 100 3.74 -7.39 -7.23
N ARG A 101 4.76 -7.60 -8.06
CA ARG A 101 5.61 -8.81 -7.99
C ARG A 101 6.32 -8.94 -6.65
N PHE A 102 6.76 -7.83 -6.05
CA PHE A 102 7.33 -7.85 -4.70
C PHE A 102 6.32 -8.30 -3.65
N ALA A 103 5.11 -7.75 -3.66
CA ALA A 103 4.05 -8.18 -2.76
C ALA A 103 3.76 -9.69 -2.91
N GLN A 104 3.76 -10.21 -4.14
CA GLN A 104 3.57 -11.64 -4.43
C GLN A 104 4.71 -12.51 -3.89
N VAL A 105 5.97 -12.15 -4.14
CA VAL A 105 7.12 -12.91 -3.63
C VAL A 105 7.18 -12.88 -2.12
N PHE A 106 6.93 -11.72 -1.49
CA PHE A 106 6.89 -11.64 -0.02
C PHE A 106 5.76 -12.48 0.58
N SER A 107 4.58 -12.48 -0.05
CA SER A 107 3.48 -13.39 0.31
C SER A 107 3.91 -14.86 0.27
N GLN A 108 4.55 -15.26 -0.84
CA GLN A 108 5.03 -16.63 -1.03
C GLN A 108 6.11 -17.00 0.00
N MET A 109 7.04 -16.10 0.31
CA MET A 109 8.05 -16.31 1.34
C MET A 109 7.42 -16.55 2.71
N ILE A 110 6.42 -15.75 3.09
CA ILE A 110 5.67 -15.94 4.34
C ILE A 110 4.96 -17.30 4.35
N HIS A 111 4.31 -17.68 3.24
CA HIS A 111 3.61 -18.96 3.13
C HIS A 111 4.55 -20.17 3.28
N VAL A 112 5.73 -20.09 2.66
CA VAL A 112 6.75 -21.16 2.73
C VAL A 112 7.55 -21.12 4.05
N GLY A 113 7.39 -20.07 4.86
CA GLY A 113 8.09 -19.91 6.13
C GLY A 113 9.54 -19.40 5.99
N VAL A 114 9.87 -18.77 4.87
CA VAL A 114 11.15 -18.10 4.67
C VAL A 114 11.12 -16.73 5.35
N ALA A 115 12.14 -16.44 6.14
CA ALA A 115 12.25 -15.15 6.83
C ALA A 115 12.38 -14.00 5.82
N LEU A 116 11.60 -12.95 6.02
CA LEU A 116 11.72 -11.69 5.27
C LEU A 116 12.73 -10.77 5.95
N ASP A 117 13.57 -10.14 5.14
CA ASP A 117 14.45 -9.07 5.59
C ASP A 117 13.64 -7.76 5.68
N PHE A 118 13.65 -7.16 6.87
CA PHE A 118 12.94 -5.92 7.14
C PHE A 118 13.46 -4.76 6.28
N SER A 119 14.78 -4.72 6.02
CA SER A 119 15.40 -3.67 5.21
C SER A 119 14.93 -3.72 3.75
N GLN A 120 14.66 -4.92 3.23
CA GLN A 120 14.11 -5.13 1.88
C GLN A 120 12.66 -4.64 1.82
N VAL A 121 11.83 -4.96 2.82
CA VAL A 121 10.44 -4.47 2.89
C VAL A 121 10.39 -2.94 2.99
N LEU A 122 11.28 -2.33 3.78
CA LEU A 122 11.39 -0.87 3.87
C LEU A 122 11.80 -0.23 2.54
N SER A 123 12.72 -0.85 1.80
CA SER A 123 13.15 -0.36 0.49
C SER A 123 12.01 -0.39 -0.54
N ILE A 124 11.15 -1.41 -0.49
CA ILE A 124 9.95 -1.48 -1.33
C ILE A 124 8.91 -0.45 -0.90
N LEU A 125 8.68 -0.26 0.39
CA LEU A 125 7.78 0.78 0.88
C LEU A 125 8.26 2.18 0.45
N GLU A 126 9.57 2.44 0.52
CA GLU A 126 10.17 3.68 0.03
C GLU A 126 9.89 3.88 -1.46
N ALA A 127 10.06 2.83 -2.28
CA ALA A 127 9.73 2.88 -3.69
C ALA A 127 8.23 3.12 -3.96
N CYS A 128 7.33 2.50 -3.19
CA CYS A 128 5.88 2.77 -3.25
C CYS A 128 5.58 4.26 -2.98
N VAL A 129 6.17 4.84 -1.93
CA VAL A 129 5.97 6.26 -1.57
C VAL A 129 6.49 7.18 -2.69
N THR A 130 7.67 6.89 -3.23
CA THR A 130 8.24 7.67 -4.34
C THR A 130 7.35 7.62 -5.58
N GLU A 131 6.87 6.44 -5.97
CA GLU A 131 6.03 6.31 -7.15
C GLU A 131 4.66 6.96 -6.97
N LEU A 132 4.01 6.77 -5.81
CA LEU A 132 2.75 7.43 -5.50
C LEU A 132 2.87 8.96 -5.48
N GLY A 133 3.97 9.49 -4.93
CA GLY A 133 4.25 10.94 -4.95
C GLY A 133 4.48 11.47 -6.36
N ARG A 134 5.13 10.69 -7.22
CA ARG A 134 5.30 11.01 -8.65
C ARG A 134 3.97 10.97 -9.39
N ASN A 135 3.16 9.92 -9.20
CA ASN A 135 1.86 9.80 -9.85
C ASN A 135 0.93 10.95 -9.46
N LYS A 136 0.92 11.35 -8.18
CA LYS A 136 0.20 12.55 -7.73
C LYS A 136 0.69 13.83 -8.44
N SER A 137 2.00 13.96 -8.63
CA SER A 137 2.59 15.11 -9.31
C SER A 137 2.24 15.16 -10.81
N LYS A 138 2.17 14.00 -11.48
CA LYS A 138 1.71 13.84 -12.86
C LYS A 138 0.20 14.14 -13.00
N LEU A 139 -0.60 13.70 -12.03
CA LEU A 139 -2.04 13.99 -12.00
C LEU A 139 -2.33 15.50 -11.88
N ASN A 140 -1.50 16.23 -11.12
CA ASN A 140 -1.63 17.68 -10.98
C ASN A 140 -1.15 18.47 -12.22
N ASN A 141 -0.29 17.87 -13.05
CA ASN A 141 0.24 18.48 -14.27
C ASN A 141 0.17 17.46 -15.43
N PRO A 142 -1.03 17.15 -15.94
CA PRO A 142 -1.20 16.14 -16.98
C PRO A 142 -0.68 16.66 -18.33
N ASP A 143 0.02 15.80 -19.07
CA ASP A 143 0.47 16.09 -20.44
C ASP A 143 -0.70 16.02 -21.45
N SER A 144 -1.70 15.17 -21.19
CA SER A 144 -2.95 15.05 -21.95
C SER A 144 -4.11 14.50 -21.10
N GLU A 145 -5.36 14.58 -21.60
CA GLU A 145 -6.55 14.03 -20.92
C GLU A 145 -6.56 12.49 -20.89
N GLU A 146 -6.05 11.81 -21.92
CA GLU A 146 -5.96 10.34 -21.97
C GLU A 146 -5.00 9.79 -20.90
N ASP A 147 -3.97 10.57 -20.53
CA ASP A 147 -3.01 10.20 -19.49
C ASP A 147 -3.62 10.23 -18.08
N ILE A 148 -4.68 11.04 -17.86
CA ILE A 148 -5.30 11.19 -16.52
C ILE A 148 -5.92 9.88 -16.06
N GLU A 149 -6.73 9.25 -16.92
CA GLU A 149 -7.40 7.98 -16.59
C GLU A 149 -6.36 6.89 -16.30
N GLN A 150 -5.31 6.81 -17.13
CA GLN A 150 -4.21 5.88 -16.91
C GLN A 150 -3.51 6.14 -15.57
N TYR A 151 -3.19 7.40 -15.24
CA TYR A 151 -2.56 7.71 -13.95
C TYR A 151 -3.44 7.38 -12.76
N ILE A 152 -4.75 7.56 -12.86
CA ILE A 152 -5.69 7.17 -11.80
C ILE A 152 -5.64 5.64 -11.60
N GLU A 153 -5.74 4.85 -12.67
CA GLU A 153 -5.64 3.39 -12.58
C GLU A 153 -4.30 2.94 -11.98
N GLU A 154 -3.19 3.57 -12.36
CA GLU A 154 -1.87 3.30 -11.79
C GLU A 154 -1.81 3.65 -10.29
N ILE A 155 -2.42 4.77 -9.88
CA ILE A 155 -2.52 5.16 -8.47
C ILE A 155 -3.32 4.12 -7.68
N GLU A 156 -4.48 3.69 -8.16
CA GLU A 156 -5.32 2.70 -7.47
C GLU A 156 -4.59 1.36 -7.30
N SER A 157 -3.91 0.90 -8.34
CA SER A 157 -3.12 -0.34 -8.28
C SER A 157 -1.94 -0.22 -7.32
N ASN A 158 -1.25 0.94 -7.32
CA ASN A 158 -0.15 1.21 -6.40
C ASN A 158 -0.62 1.40 -4.96
N ILE A 159 -1.79 2.00 -4.70
CA ILE A 159 -2.41 2.10 -3.37
C ILE A 159 -2.70 0.71 -2.83
N THR A 160 -3.33 -0.14 -3.64
CA THR A 160 -3.65 -1.53 -3.26
C THR A 160 -2.37 -2.33 -2.98
N THR A 161 -1.36 -2.19 -3.82
CA THR A 161 -0.05 -2.83 -3.61
C THR A 161 0.63 -2.32 -2.34
N THR A 162 0.58 -1.02 -2.09
CA THR A 162 1.16 -0.40 -0.89
C THR A 162 0.46 -0.91 0.36
N LEU A 163 -0.86 -1.10 0.33
CA LEU A 163 -1.64 -1.66 1.44
C LEU A 163 -1.18 -3.09 1.80
N TYR A 164 -0.84 -3.93 0.81
CA TYR A 164 -0.23 -5.24 1.06
C TYR A 164 1.14 -5.12 1.74
N ILE A 165 2.00 -4.24 1.23
CA ILE A 165 3.35 -4.03 1.78
C ILE A 165 3.27 -3.52 3.21
N LEU A 166 2.35 -2.58 3.51
CA LEU A 166 2.09 -2.10 4.87
C LEU A 166 1.63 -3.22 5.81
N THR A 167 0.83 -4.15 5.31
CA THR A 167 0.33 -5.27 6.10
C THR A 167 1.42 -6.31 6.37
N ILE A 168 2.31 -6.53 5.41
CA ILE A 168 3.52 -7.34 5.62
C ILE A 168 4.43 -6.65 6.65
N LEU A 169 4.65 -5.33 6.52
CA LEU A 169 5.44 -4.54 7.43
C LEU A 169 4.91 -4.63 8.87
N THR A 170 3.61 -4.43 9.09
CA THR A 170 3.00 -4.50 10.43
C THR A 170 3.06 -5.91 11.01
N LYS A 171 2.90 -6.95 10.19
CA LYS A 171 3.10 -8.33 10.62
C LYS A 171 4.54 -8.59 11.07
N LEU A 172 5.54 -8.04 10.38
CA LEU A 172 6.94 -8.13 10.81
C LEU A 172 7.18 -7.38 12.11
N LEU A 173 6.68 -6.15 12.22
CA LEU A 173 6.81 -5.32 13.43
C LEU A 173 6.18 -6.00 14.65
N THR A 174 5.00 -6.59 14.50
CA THR A 174 4.27 -7.25 15.61
C THR A 174 4.89 -8.59 16.03
N LEU A 175 5.39 -9.40 15.09
CA LEU A 175 5.98 -10.71 15.40
C LEU A 175 7.42 -10.63 15.89
N ASN A 176 8.17 -9.59 15.51
CA ASN A 176 9.61 -9.50 15.73
C ASN A 176 10.06 -8.13 16.27
N GLU A 177 9.21 -7.43 17.04
CA GLU A 177 9.43 -6.05 17.49
C GLU A 177 10.82 -5.84 18.14
N SER A 178 11.30 -6.81 18.92
CA SER A 178 12.58 -6.73 19.63
C SER A 178 13.81 -6.99 18.76
N ARG A 179 13.64 -7.43 17.51
CA ARG A 179 14.75 -7.81 16.62
C ARG A 179 15.26 -6.67 15.75
N TYR A 180 14.45 -5.65 15.52
CA TYR A 180 14.78 -4.58 14.58
C TYR A 180 15.35 -3.36 15.29
N GLU A 181 16.34 -2.74 14.65
CA GLU A 181 16.96 -1.52 15.15
C GLU A 181 15.94 -0.38 15.20
N GLU A 182 16.07 0.47 16.21
CA GLU A 182 15.17 1.62 16.42
C GLU A 182 15.22 2.59 15.22
N GLN A 183 16.37 2.67 14.55
CA GLN A 183 16.53 3.48 13.34
C GLN A 183 15.64 2.97 12.20
N ASP A 184 15.57 1.67 11.97
CA ASP A 184 14.76 1.07 10.91
C ASP A 184 13.26 1.22 11.20
N LYS A 185 12.86 1.06 12.47
CA LYS A 185 11.48 1.33 12.91
C LYS A 185 11.11 2.78 12.64
N ASN A 186 11.94 3.73 13.05
CA ASN A 186 11.72 5.15 12.80
C ASN A 186 11.64 5.46 11.30
N LYS A 187 12.47 4.83 10.47
CA LYS A 187 12.38 4.93 9.01
C LYS A 187 11.03 4.43 8.51
N ALA A 188 10.53 3.31 9.04
CA ALA A 188 9.21 2.79 8.72
C ALA A 188 8.10 3.81 9.01
N TYR A 189 8.04 4.33 10.25
CA TYR A 189 7.05 5.34 10.66
C TYR A 189 7.15 6.63 9.81
N GLN A 190 8.36 7.08 9.46
CA GLN A 190 8.57 8.23 8.61
C GLN A 190 8.05 8.00 7.18
N LEU A 191 8.26 6.81 6.61
CA LEU A 191 7.75 6.46 5.28
C LEU A 191 6.23 6.41 5.26
N VAL A 192 5.61 5.79 6.27
CA VAL A 192 4.14 5.76 6.38
C VAL A 192 3.57 7.16 6.63
N HIS A 193 4.23 7.99 7.43
CA HIS A 193 3.82 9.39 7.60
C HIS A 193 3.86 10.17 6.28
N LYS A 194 4.94 10.03 5.50
CA LYS A 194 5.04 10.61 4.15
C LYS A 194 3.91 10.10 3.24
N LEU A 195 3.60 8.81 3.30
CA LEU A 195 2.50 8.21 2.55
C LEU A 195 1.15 8.84 2.92
N CYS A 196 0.85 8.98 4.22
CA CYS A 196 -0.39 9.62 4.70
C CYS A 196 -0.47 11.09 4.27
N ALA A 197 0.66 11.81 4.29
CA ALA A 197 0.73 13.20 3.86
C ALA A 197 0.46 13.40 2.35
N LEU A 198 0.57 12.34 1.53
CA LEU A 198 0.16 12.39 0.13
C LEU A 198 -1.37 12.48 -0.04
N GLN A 199 -2.19 12.21 1.00
CA GLN A 199 -3.65 12.34 0.95
C GLN A 199 -4.27 11.71 -0.33
N LEU A 200 -3.86 10.48 -0.63
CA LEU A 200 -4.31 9.75 -1.81
C LEU A 200 -5.63 9.06 -1.54
N HIS A 201 -6.46 8.98 -2.57
CA HIS A 201 -7.75 8.30 -2.56
C HIS A 201 -7.95 7.51 -3.85
N LEU A 202 -8.77 6.47 -3.79
CA LEU A 202 -9.28 5.75 -4.96
C LEU A 202 -10.31 6.61 -5.73
N LYS A 203 -10.82 6.12 -6.87
CA LYS A 203 -11.88 6.76 -7.66
C LYS A 203 -13.17 6.99 -6.86
N ASP A 204 -13.47 6.11 -5.91
CA ASP A 204 -14.61 6.20 -5.01
C ASP A 204 -14.36 7.08 -3.77
N GLY A 205 -13.19 7.73 -3.68
CA GLY A 205 -12.81 8.58 -2.56
C GLY A 205 -12.24 7.84 -1.35
N GLN A 206 -12.17 6.50 -1.38
CA GLN A 206 -11.63 5.74 -0.26
C GLN A 206 -10.12 5.99 -0.07
N THR A 207 -9.73 6.31 1.16
CA THR A 207 -8.32 6.47 1.56
C THR A 207 -7.71 5.13 1.98
N LEU A 208 -6.39 5.07 2.15
CA LEU A 208 -5.70 3.89 2.70
C LEU A 208 -6.30 3.42 4.04
N LEU A 209 -6.77 4.34 4.87
CA LEU A 209 -7.39 3.99 6.15
C LEU A 209 -8.78 3.36 5.94
N HIS A 210 -9.57 3.84 4.98
CA HIS A 210 -10.83 3.18 4.60
C HIS A 210 -10.55 1.73 4.20
N LEU A 211 -9.57 1.50 3.32
CA LEU A 211 -9.22 0.16 2.86
C LEU A 211 -8.68 -0.74 3.98
N ALA A 212 -7.89 -0.20 4.90
CA ALA A 212 -7.34 -0.98 6.02
C ALA A 212 -8.41 -1.47 7.02
N VAL A 213 -9.54 -0.74 7.13
CA VAL A 213 -10.66 -1.09 8.02
C VAL A 213 -11.82 -1.74 7.28
N ASN A 214 -11.78 -1.77 5.95
CA ASN A 214 -12.84 -2.33 5.12
C ASN A 214 -12.61 -3.82 4.88
N ALA A 215 -13.46 -4.64 5.46
CA ALA A 215 -13.44 -6.08 5.24
C ALA A 215 -13.81 -6.51 3.81
N ALA A 216 -14.52 -5.64 3.08
CA ALA A 216 -14.86 -5.85 1.68
C ALA A 216 -13.73 -5.41 0.72
N THR A 217 -12.59 -4.93 1.24
CA THR A 217 -11.40 -4.69 0.42
C THR A 217 -10.91 -6.03 -0.11
N LEU A 218 -11.40 -6.37 -1.30
CA LEU A 218 -10.93 -7.47 -2.10
C LEU A 218 -9.55 -7.09 -2.61
N VAL A 219 -8.55 -7.55 -1.88
CA VAL A 219 -7.19 -7.50 -2.36
C VAL A 219 -7.05 -8.71 -3.29
N ASP A 220 -7.02 -8.42 -4.61
CA ASP A 220 -7.22 -9.36 -5.70
C ASP A 220 -6.64 -10.77 -5.49
N ASP A 221 -7.49 -11.79 -5.72
CA ASP A 221 -7.11 -13.20 -5.92
C ASP A 221 -6.48 -13.43 -7.32
N PHE A 222 -6.12 -12.38 -8.05
CA PHE A 222 -5.94 -12.44 -9.50
C PHE A 222 -4.57 -11.95 -9.97
N HIS A 223 -3.54 -12.76 -9.76
CA HIS A 223 -2.37 -12.87 -10.65
C HIS A 223 -1.71 -14.26 -10.60
N THR A 224 -2.40 -15.28 -10.08
CA THR A 224 -1.90 -16.66 -10.00
C THR A 224 -1.94 -17.41 -11.35
N ASN A 225 -2.44 -16.81 -12.43
CA ASN A 225 -2.61 -17.53 -13.70
C ASN A 225 -1.67 -17.17 -14.86
N HIS A 226 -0.75 -16.19 -14.75
CA HIS A 226 0.10 -15.88 -15.92
C HIS A 226 1.58 -15.58 -15.69
N VAL A 227 2.16 -15.84 -14.52
CA VAL A 227 3.64 -15.78 -14.37
C VAL A 227 4.27 -17.08 -13.87
N CYS A 228 3.51 -17.96 -13.19
CA CYS A 228 3.95 -19.32 -12.90
C CYS A 228 2.94 -20.30 -13.48
N ASN A 229 3.30 -21.03 -14.53
CA ASN A 229 2.52 -22.09 -15.16
C ASN A 229 2.36 -23.30 -14.20
N PHE A 230 1.68 -23.14 -13.05
CA PHE A 230 1.34 -24.25 -12.18
C PHE A 230 0.08 -24.94 -12.71
N LYS A 231 0.29 -25.89 -13.64
CA LYS A 231 -0.68 -26.95 -13.89
C LYS A 231 -0.81 -27.80 -12.63
N MET A 232 -1.80 -27.52 -11.77
CA MET A 232 -2.28 -28.52 -10.82
C MET A 232 -3.79 -28.68 -10.95
N LYS A 233 -4.17 -29.80 -11.56
CA LYS A 233 -5.54 -30.34 -11.52
C LYS A 233 -5.91 -30.61 -10.05
N ARG A 234 -7.06 -30.09 -9.60
CA ARG A 234 -8.17 -30.79 -8.90
C ARG A 234 -8.85 -29.89 -7.86
N ASN A 235 -10.10 -29.54 -8.14
CA ASN A 235 -11.27 -29.42 -7.24
C ASN A 235 -11.04 -29.41 -5.71
N LEU A 236 -10.32 -28.41 -5.18
CA LEU A 236 -10.51 -27.97 -3.80
C LEU A 236 -10.86 -26.48 -3.81
N LYS A 237 -12.06 -26.20 -3.30
CA LYS A 237 -12.60 -24.86 -3.07
C LYS A 237 -11.93 -24.27 -1.81
N PHE A 238 -10.62 -24.05 -1.88
CA PHE A 238 -9.83 -23.30 -0.90
C PHE A 238 -8.93 -22.35 -1.69
N SER A 239 -9.27 -21.07 -1.67
CA SER A 239 -8.46 -20.00 -2.27
C SER A 239 -7.08 -20.02 -1.60
N PHE A 240 -6.04 -20.26 -2.40
CA PHE A 240 -4.65 -20.40 -1.97
C PHE A 240 -3.94 -19.05 -2.10
N CYS A 241 -4.32 -18.10 -1.24
CA CYS A 241 -3.49 -16.97 -0.89
C CYS A 241 -3.56 -16.81 0.64
N SER A 242 -2.47 -17.01 1.37
CA SER A 242 -2.46 -16.76 2.83
C SER A 242 -2.71 -15.29 3.22
N LEU A 243 -2.92 -14.40 2.23
CA LEU A 243 -3.22 -12.98 2.42
C LEU A 243 -4.64 -12.56 1.97
N CYS A 244 -5.47 -13.44 1.40
CA CYS A 244 -6.76 -13.05 0.80
C CYS A 244 -7.90 -12.75 1.80
N ASN A 245 -7.63 -12.74 3.12
CA ASN A 245 -8.59 -12.39 4.19
C ASN A 245 -7.90 -11.64 5.35
N ILE A 246 -7.10 -10.61 5.07
CA ILE A 246 -6.40 -9.86 6.14
C ILE A 246 -7.19 -8.65 6.63
N PHE A 247 -8.11 -8.12 5.82
CA PHE A 247 -8.85 -6.92 6.19
C PHE A 247 -10.19 -7.30 6.83
N PRO A 248 -10.57 -6.64 7.94
CA PRO A 248 -9.92 -5.48 8.55
C PRO A 248 -8.64 -5.84 9.34
N CYS A 249 -7.60 -5.00 9.26
CA CYS A 249 -6.32 -5.26 9.93
C CYS A 249 -6.04 -4.21 11.01
N ALA A 250 -6.22 -4.58 12.29
CA ALA A 250 -6.03 -3.66 13.41
C ALA A 250 -4.61 -3.07 13.47
N ALA A 251 -3.58 -3.89 13.22
CA ALA A 251 -2.20 -3.42 13.24
C ALA A 251 -1.90 -2.40 12.13
N THR A 252 -2.41 -2.63 10.91
CA THR A 252 -2.26 -1.70 9.78
C THR A 252 -3.05 -0.41 10.01
N ALA A 253 -4.29 -0.51 10.48
CA ALA A 253 -5.10 0.66 10.83
C ALA A 253 -4.43 1.50 11.91
N LYS A 254 -3.95 0.87 12.99
CA LYS A 254 -3.22 1.55 14.07
C LYS A 254 -1.95 2.24 13.60
N LEU A 255 -1.15 1.58 12.76
CA LEU A 255 0.05 2.18 12.17
C LEU A 255 -0.29 3.43 11.36
N LEU A 256 -1.31 3.34 10.49
CA LEU A 256 -1.78 4.47 9.68
C LEU A 256 -2.25 5.64 10.56
N ILE A 257 -3.04 5.35 11.60
CA ILE A 257 -3.54 6.35 12.55
C ILE A 257 -2.38 7.03 13.29
N CYS A 258 -1.43 6.27 13.84
CA CYS A 258 -0.25 6.81 14.52
C CYS A 258 0.63 7.67 13.59
N CYS A 259 0.63 7.37 12.30
CA CYS A 259 1.37 8.13 11.28
C CYS A 259 0.60 9.35 10.73
N GLY A 260 -0.58 9.66 11.26
CA GLY A 260 -1.36 10.85 10.90
C GLY A 260 -2.29 10.65 9.70
N ALA A 261 -2.76 9.42 9.46
CA ALA A 261 -3.90 9.21 8.57
C ALA A 261 -5.14 9.97 9.11
N ASP A 262 -5.86 10.64 8.21
CA ASP A 262 -7.08 11.36 8.58
C ASP A 262 -8.20 10.38 8.92
N VAL A 263 -8.53 10.30 10.21
CA VAL A 263 -9.59 9.42 10.75
C VAL A 263 -11.00 9.89 10.41
N ASN A 264 -11.15 11.13 9.93
CA ASN A 264 -12.41 11.74 9.53
C ASN A 264 -12.52 11.97 8.02
N ALA A 265 -11.57 11.44 7.24
CA ALA A 265 -11.65 11.47 5.78
C ALA A 265 -12.98 10.87 5.32
N MET A 266 -13.57 11.43 4.26
CA MET A 266 -14.85 11.00 3.71
C MET A 266 -14.63 10.46 2.30
N ASP A 267 -15.19 9.28 2.00
CA ASP A 267 -15.31 8.78 0.63
C ASP A 267 -16.40 9.56 -0.17
N ASN A 268 -16.67 9.15 -1.41
CA ASN A 268 -17.68 9.81 -2.26
C ASN A 268 -19.11 9.68 -1.71
N GLU A 269 -19.39 8.66 -0.89
CA GLU A 269 -20.65 8.49 -0.17
C GLU A 269 -20.65 9.19 1.20
N ARG A 270 -19.57 9.93 1.51
CA ARG A 270 -19.30 10.58 2.79
C ARG A 270 -19.25 9.62 3.96
N ASN A 271 -18.97 8.35 3.71
CA ASN A 271 -18.63 7.42 4.77
C ASN A 271 -17.23 7.76 5.26
N THR A 272 -17.08 7.83 6.58
CA THR A 272 -15.77 7.90 7.24
C THR A 272 -15.24 6.48 7.51
N PRO A 273 -13.96 6.29 7.86
CA PRO A 273 -13.45 4.98 8.27
C PRO A 273 -14.32 4.34 9.37
N LEU A 274 -14.88 5.15 10.27
CA LEU A 274 -15.80 4.70 11.30
C LEU A 274 -17.15 4.23 10.74
N HIS A 275 -17.68 4.84 9.67
CA HIS A 275 -18.87 4.32 8.98
C HIS A 275 -18.57 2.97 8.30
N VAL A 276 -17.41 2.83 7.68
CA VAL A 276 -17.04 1.63 6.91
C VAL A 276 -16.86 0.42 7.82
N ILE A 277 -16.10 0.55 8.91
CA ILE A 277 -15.83 -0.57 9.82
C ILE A 277 -17.11 -1.09 10.50
N VAL A 278 -18.10 -0.22 10.75
CA VAL A 278 -19.34 -0.59 11.45
C VAL A 278 -20.48 -1.04 10.52
N SER A 279 -20.40 -0.73 9.22
CA SER A 279 -21.39 -1.14 8.21
C SER A 279 -21.22 -2.60 7.74
N TYR A 280 -20.35 -3.34 8.42
CA TYR A 280 -19.98 -4.70 8.09
C TYR A 280 -21.12 -5.70 8.28
N ARG A 281 -21.26 -6.63 7.31
CA ARG A 281 -22.39 -7.56 7.21
C ARG A 281 -22.01 -9.03 7.44
N GLU A 282 -20.74 -9.38 7.29
CA GLU A 282 -20.26 -10.75 7.45
C GLU A 282 -19.88 -11.00 8.93
N PRO A 283 -19.51 -12.22 9.35
CA PRO A 283 -19.03 -12.48 10.69
C PRO A 283 -17.53 -12.17 10.77
N ILE A 284 -17.12 -11.13 11.52
CA ILE A 284 -15.71 -10.98 11.90
C ILE A 284 -15.50 -12.08 12.93
N SER A 285 -14.76 -13.11 12.57
CA SER A 285 -14.37 -14.16 13.53
C SER A 285 -13.57 -13.58 14.71
N ASP A 286 -13.01 -12.38 14.53
CA ASP A 286 -12.23 -11.65 15.52
C ASP A 286 -12.90 -10.34 16.00
N PHE A 287 -13.74 -10.48 17.02
CA PHE A 287 -14.31 -9.38 17.80
C PHE A 287 -13.25 -8.39 18.29
N MET A 288 -12.06 -8.87 18.67
CA MET A 288 -11.01 -8.02 19.25
C MET A 288 -10.44 -7.07 18.22
N THR A 289 -10.31 -7.51 16.97
CA THR A 289 -9.88 -6.66 15.85
C THR A 289 -10.86 -5.50 15.63
N LEU A 290 -12.17 -5.78 15.62
CA LEU A 290 -13.20 -4.74 15.48
C LEU A 290 -13.13 -3.72 16.64
N HIS A 291 -13.10 -4.21 17.87
CA HIS A 291 -13.03 -3.37 19.06
C HIS A 291 -11.76 -2.50 19.06
N SER A 292 -10.60 -3.08 18.74
CA SER A 292 -9.33 -2.33 18.65
C SER A 292 -9.41 -1.21 17.64
N ILE A 293 -9.88 -1.48 16.42
CA ILE A 293 -9.95 -0.47 15.36
C ILE A 293 -10.90 0.67 15.74
N ILE A 294 -12.08 0.35 16.27
CA ILE A 294 -13.05 1.38 16.67
C ILE A 294 -12.46 2.25 17.79
N MET A 295 -11.81 1.65 18.79
CA MET A 295 -11.18 2.41 19.87
C MET A 295 -10.01 3.24 19.37
N ASP A 296 -9.12 2.68 18.55
CA ASP A 296 -7.98 3.42 17.97
C ASP A 296 -8.48 4.63 17.14
N LEU A 297 -9.59 4.49 16.39
CA LEU A 297 -10.23 5.61 15.67
C LEU A 297 -10.81 6.67 16.61
N ILE A 298 -11.54 6.27 17.65
CA ILE A 298 -12.17 7.19 18.62
C ILE A 298 -11.09 7.94 19.40
N GLU A 299 -10.07 7.24 19.90
CA GLU A 299 -8.95 7.83 20.63
C GLU A 299 -8.15 8.82 19.76
N ALA A 300 -8.06 8.56 18.46
CA ALA A 300 -7.47 9.46 17.48
C ALA A 300 -8.37 10.64 17.06
N GLY A 301 -9.58 10.75 17.60
CA GLY A 301 -10.49 11.88 17.37
C GLY A 301 -11.47 11.69 16.21
N ALA A 302 -11.85 10.45 15.89
CA ALA A 302 -12.93 10.19 14.94
C ALA A 302 -14.28 10.73 15.47
N HIS A 303 -14.97 11.50 14.63
CA HIS A 303 -16.27 12.07 14.91
C HIS A 303 -17.38 11.02 14.74
N MET A 304 -17.94 10.56 15.86
CA MET A 304 -19.05 9.60 15.91
C MET A 304 -20.38 10.18 15.41
N ASP A 305 -20.42 11.47 15.10
CA ASP A 305 -21.62 12.20 14.75
C ASP A 305 -21.56 12.90 13.39
N THR A 306 -20.49 12.61 12.65
CA THR A 306 -20.45 12.78 11.19
C THR A 306 -21.65 12.08 10.56
N VAL A 307 -22.17 12.65 9.47
CA VAL A 307 -23.24 12.02 8.70
C VAL A 307 -22.77 11.75 7.29
N ASN A 308 -23.07 10.56 6.78
CA ASN A 308 -22.81 10.23 5.39
C ASN A 308 -23.85 10.87 4.46
N SER A 309 -23.76 10.60 3.15
CA SER A 309 -24.68 11.13 2.14
C SER A 309 -26.14 10.70 2.34
N ASN A 310 -26.38 9.64 3.12
CA ASN A 310 -27.72 9.20 3.51
C ASN A 310 -28.23 9.89 4.79
N GLY A 311 -27.48 10.84 5.34
CA GLY A 311 -27.79 11.52 6.60
C GLY A 311 -27.65 10.61 7.84
N LYS A 312 -27.00 9.45 7.71
CA LYS A 312 -26.81 8.49 8.81
C LYS A 312 -25.49 8.76 9.50
N THR A 313 -25.49 8.74 10.84
CA THR A 313 -24.26 8.65 11.62
C THR A 313 -23.67 7.23 11.58
N PRO A 314 -22.41 7.01 12.01
CA PRO A 314 -21.88 5.66 12.17
C PRO A 314 -22.79 4.78 13.04
N TYR A 315 -23.36 5.32 14.12
CA TYR A 315 -24.31 4.61 14.98
C TYR A 315 -25.61 4.23 14.26
N ASP A 316 -26.17 5.16 13.47
CA ASP A 316 -27.38 4.89 12.69
C ASP A 316 -27.12 3.85 11.60
N ALA A 317 -25.93 3.89 10.99
CA ALA A 317 -25.51 2.90 10.01
C ALA A 317 -25.56 1.49 10.59
N VAL A 318 -25.01 1.27 11.80
CA VAL A 318 -25.10 -0.02 12.53
C VAL A 318 -26.54 -0.44 12.77
N THR A 319 -27.39 0.47 13.24
CA THR A 319 -28.79 0.17 13.59
C THR A 319 -29.59 -0.27 12.35
N THR A 320 -29.34 0.38 11.22
CA THR A 320 -29.99 -0.01 9.95
C THR A 320 -29.55 -1.39 9.45
N VAL A 321 -28.31 -1.80 9.72
CA VAL A 321 -27.82 -3.16 9.39
C VAL A 321 -28.35 -4.20 10.39
N THR A 322 -28.43 -3.86 11.67
CA THR A 322 -28.86 -4.76 12.76
C THR A 322 -30.29 -5.28 12.60
N SER A 323 -31.17 -4.50 11.95
CA SER A 323 -32.54 -4.93 11.61
C SER A 323 -32.57 -6.17 10.70
N LEU A 324 -31.45 -6.49 10.03
CA LEU A 324 -31.30 -7.59 9.08
C LEU A 324 -30.40 -8.74 9.61
N SER A 325 -29.54 -8.51 10.62
CA SER A 325 -28.63 -9.55 11.17
C SER A 325 -28.46 -9.45 12.70
N TYR A 326 -29.26 -10.21 13.44
CA TYR A 326 -29.44 -10.08 14.90
C TYR A 326 -28.27 -10.51 15.82
N LEU A 327 -27.09 -10.92 15.32
CA LEU A 327 -26.10 -11.61 16.17
C LEU A 327 -24.70 -10.95 16.28
N TYR A 328 -24.28 -10.10 15.34
CA TYR A 328 -22.87 -9.66 15.26
C TYR A 328 -22.65 -8.14 15.35
N THR A 329 -23.66 -7.33 15.04
CA THR A 329 -23.60 -5.86 15.05
C THR A 329 -23.74 -5.23 16.43
N GLY A 330 -24.23 -5.98 17.42
CA GLY A 330 -24.48 -5.46 18.77
C GLY A 330 -23.23 -4.93 19.49
N VAL A 331 -22.04 -5.37 19.09
CA VAL A 331 -20.78 -4.92 19.70
C VAL A 331 -20.42 -3.52 19.26
N ALA A 332 -20.44 -3.25 17.95
CA ALA A 332 -20.21 -1.91 17.42
C ALA A 332 -21.26 -0.93 17.99
N GLU A 333 -22.52 -1.39 18.11
CA GLU A 333 -23.59 -0.63 18.75
C GLU A 333 -23.28 -0.32 20.22
N ILE A 334 -22.88 -1.32 21.02
CA ILE A 334 -22.52 -1.15 22.44
C ILE A 334 -21.34 -0.19 22.60
N ILE A 335 -20.28 -0.37 21.80
CA ILE A 335 -19.09 0.48 21.85
C ILE A 335 -19.46 1.93 21.54
N LEU A 336 -20.14 2.15 20.41
CA LEU A 336 -20.54 3.50 20.03
C LEU A 336 -21.47 4.11 21.07
N ARG A 337 -22.46 3.36 21.58
CA ARG A 337 -23.40 3.81 22.61
C ARG A 337 -22.69 4.19 23.92
N THR A 338 -21.68 3.44 24.34
CA THR A 338 -20.94 3.71 25.58
C THR A 338 -19.95 4.86 25.45
N GLN A 339 -19.48 5.13 24.22
CA GLN A 339 -18.48 6.15 23.92
C GLN A 339 -19.07 7.49 23.43
N THR A 340 -20.41 7.68 23.34
CA THR A 340 -21.08 8.88 22.74
C THR A 340 -20.84 10.23 23.45
N LYS A 341 -19.69 10.49 24.06
CA LYS A 341 -19.34 11.80 24.60
C LYS A 341 -19.07 12.77 23.45
N LEU A 342 -20.13 13.43 22.99
CA LEU A 342 -20.05 14.49 22.00
C LEU A 342 -19.38 15.71 22.61
N SER A 343 -18.42 16.29 21.89
CA SER A 343 -17.85 17.58 22.31
C SER A 343 -18.88 18.70 22.07
N LEU A 344 -18.78 19.78 22.87
CA LEU A 344 -19.65 20.95 22.70
C LEU A 344 -19.56 21.53 21.28
N LYS A 345 -18.39 21.44 20.66
CA LYS A 345 -18.15 21.89 19.27
C LYS A 345 -19.01 21.09 18.29
N CYS A 346 -19.06 19.76 18.43
CA CYS A 346 -19.88 18.90 17.55
C CYS A 346 -21.38 19.13 17.79
N MET A 347 -21.79 19.28 19.06
CA MET A 347 -23.18 19.65 19.39
C MET A 347 -23.60 20.98 18.77
N ALA A 348 -22.75 22.00 18.83
CA ALA A 348 -23.01 23.29 18.21
C ALA A 348 -23.12 23.18 16.68
N ALA A 349 -22.19 22.47 16.03
CA ALA A 349 -22.23 22.23 14.59
C ALA A 349 -23.52 21.51 14.15
N LYS A 350 -23.95 20.50 14.91
CA LYS A 350 -25.23 19.82 14.67
C LYS A 350 -26.42 20.74 14.74
N VAL A 351 -26.48 21.63 15.75
CA VAL A 351 -27.58 22.61 15.87
C VAL A 351 -27.57 23.58 14.69
N VAL A 352 -26.40 24.08 14.28
CA VAL A 352 -26.27 24.96 13.11
C VAL A 352 -26.87 24.31 11.86
N ASN A 353 -26.56 23.04 11.61
CA ASN A 353 -27.10 22.30 10.46
C ASN A 353 -28.59 21.96 10.62
N ALA A 354 -29.01 21.53 11.82
CA ALA A 354 -30.40 21.15 12.08
C ALA A 354 -31.39 22.30 11.85
N TYR A 355 -30.96 23.54 12.10
CA TYR A 355 -31.76 24.75 11.89
C TYR A 355 -31.42 25.51 10.60
N ASN A 356 -30.56 24.95 9.73
CA ASN A 356 -30.10 25.59 8.48
C ASN A 356 -29.62 27.04 8.69
N LEU A 357 -28.87 27.30 9.77
CA LEU A 357 -28.36 28.63 10.07
C LEU A 357 -27.24 28.99 9.09
N SER A 358 -27.23 30.24 8.59
CA SER A 358 -26.15 30.71 7.71
C SER A 358 -24.84 30.88 8.51
N TYR A 359 -23.85 30.01 8.24
CA TYR A 359 -22.55 30.05 8.89
C TYR A 359 -21.41 30.48 7.96
N CYS A 360 -21.53 30.30 6.64
CA CYS A 360 -20.50 30.66 5.67
C CYS A 360 -20.22 32.18 5.70
N GLY A 361 -18.96 32.57 5.88
CA GLY A 361 -18.51 33.95 6.03
C GLY A 361 -18.74 34.56 7.42
N ASN A 362 -19.51 33.89 8.29
CA ASN A 362 -19.79 34.34 9.67
C ASN A 362 -18.89 33.67 10.70
N VAL A 363 -18.28 32.54 10.35
CA VAL A 363 -17.32 31.81 11.19
C VAL A 363 -15.95 31.72 10.49
N PRO A 364 -14.85 31.51 11.21
CA PRO A 364 -13.55 31.21 10.61
C PRO A 364 -13.67 30.03 9.61
N ARG A 365 -12.97 30.10 8.46
CA ARG A 365 -13.00 29.05 7.42
C ARG A 365 -12.71 27.63 7.93
N SER A 366 -11.86 27.50 8.95
CA SER A 366 -11.56 26.21 9.58
C SER A 366 -12.73 25.62 10.38
N LEU A 367 -13.73 26.43 10.73
CA LEU A 367 -14.97 25.98 11.36
C LEU A 367 -16.08 25.71 10.33
N GLU A 368 -16.02 26.31 9.14
CA GLU A 368 -16.98 26.01 8.06
C GLU A 368 -16.90 24.55 7.66
N SER A 369 -15.69 24.04 7.36
CA SER A 369 -15.47 22.62 7.04
C SER A 369 -15.85 21.69 8.20
N PHE A 370 -15.64 22.14 9.44
CA PHE A 370 -16.06 21.39 10.63
C PHE A 370 -17.59 21.32 10.75
N ILE A 371 -18.31 22.41 10.47
CA ILE A 371 -19.77 22.42 10.49
C ILE A 371 -20.32 21.55 9.36
N GLU A 372 -19.75 21.65 8.15
CA GLU A 372 -20.13 20.82 6.99
C GLU A 372 -20.03 19.32 7.25
N LEU A 373 -19.00 18.89 7.99
CA LEU A 373 -18.80 17.49 8.38
C LEU A 373 -20.02 16.89 9.13
N HIS A 374 -20.78 17.73 9.84
CA HIS A 374 -21.90 17.33 10.67
C HIS A 374 -23.28 17.54 10.00
N GLY A 375 -23.30 17.84 8.70
CA GLY A 375 -24.52 18.12 7.94
C GLY A 375 -24.54 17.35 6.62
N PRO A 376 -25.71 17.18 5.98
CA PRO A 376 -25.84 16.40 4.73
C PRO A 376 -25.20 17.04 3.49
N GLY A 377 -24.39 18.09 3.64
CA GLY A 377 -23.51 18.59 2.58
C GLY A 377 -24.28 19.37 1.51
N PHE A 378 -24.82 20.53 1.89
CA PHE A 378 -25.70 21.32 1.03
C PHE A 378 -25.11 22.64 0.52
N HIS A 379 -23.80 22.86 0.65
CA HIS A 379 -23.18 24.11 0.24
C HIS A 379 -21.92 23.90 -0.61
N GLN A 380 -22.08 23.24 -1.76
CA GLN A 380 -21.19 23.44 -2.91
C GLN A 380 -22.06 23.89 -4.10
N SER A 381 -22.25 25.20 -4.22
CA SER A 381 -22.83 25.85 -5.40
C SER A 381 -21.89 26.94 -5.88
#